data_AF-A0A9D5QBW3-F1
#
_entry.id   AF-A0A9D5QBW3-F1
#
_cell.length_a   1.000
_cell.length_b   1.000
_cell.length_c   1.000
_cell.angle_alpha   90.00
_cell.angle_beta   90.00
_cell.angle_gamma   90.00
#
_symmetry.space_group_name_H-M   'P 1'
#
loop_
_entity.id
_entity.type
_entity.pdbx_description
1 polymer ?
#
loop_
_entity_poly.entity_id
_entity_poly.type
_entity_poly.pdbx_seq_one_letter_code
_entity_poly.pdbx_strand_id
1 'polypeptide(L)' 'MKRIAFALIFLIGCTIHANQSPRLHDTLPDFSLTDTEGKTHRLSDYDDGHVMLFTLGYG' A
#
# COMPACT_ATOMS: atom_id res chain seq x y z
N MET A 1 31.04 -0.67 -19.00
CA MET A 1 30.85 0.31 -17.90
C MET A 1 29.48 1.01 -17.95
N LYS A 2 29.02 1.57 -19.07
CA LYS A 2 27.70 2.25 -19.17
C LYS A 2 26.49 1.37 -18.82
N ARG A 3 26.49 0.09 -19.17
CA ARG A 3 25.37 -0.84 -18.90
C ARG A 3 25.14 -1.12 -17.41
N ILE A 4 26.20 -1.12 -16.60
CA ILE A 4 26.11 -1.38 -15.16
C ILE A 4 25.51 -0.16 -14.44
N ALA A 5 25.85 1.05 -14.89
CA ALA A 5 25.30 2.29 -14.35
C ALA A 5 23.77 2.37 -14.55
N PHE A 6 23.25 1.96 -15.71
CA PHE A 6 21.81 1.89 -15.95
C PHE A 6 21.10 0.86 -15.07
N ALA A 7 21.70 -0.31 -14.86
CA ALA A 7 21.12 -1.33 -13.98
C ALA A 7 21.05 -0.85 -12.52
N LEU A 8 22.05 -0.10 -12.05
CA LEU A 8 22.07 0.45 -10.69
C LEU A 8 21.01 1.53 -10.49
N ILE A 9 20.82 2.42 -11.48
CA ILE A 9 19.77 3.45 -11.44
C ILE A 9 18.38 2.81 -11.44
N PHE A 10 18.18 1.76 -12.22
CA PHE A 10 16.91 1.02 -12.25
C PHE A 10 16.63 0.30 -10.93
N LEU A 11 17.66 -0.28 -10.30
CA LEU A 11 17.55 -0.95 -9.00
C LEU A 11 17.19 0.04 -7.87
N ILE A 12 17.78 1.24 -7.88
CA ILE A 12 17.49 2.31 -6.89
C ILE A 12 16.08 2.91 -7.12
N GLY A 13 15.60 2.95 -8.37
CA GLY A 13 14.25 3.45 -8.68
C GLY A 13 13.11 2.62 -8.08
N CYS A 14 13.32 1.32 -7.87
CA CYS A 14 12.29 0.42 -7.32
C CYS A 14 12.12 0.51 -5.79
N THR A 15 13.07 1.11 -5.05
CA THR A 15 13.01 1.11 -3.57
C THR A 15 12.27 2.30 -2.96
N ILE A 16 11.74 3.23 -3.78
CA ILE A 16 11.24 4.53 -3.30
C ILE A 16 9.77 4.51 -2.83
N HIS A 17 9.11 3.34 -2.79
CA HIS A 17 7.67 3.27 -2.45
C HIS A 17 7.35 2.50 -1.16
N ALA A 18 8.30 2.42 -0.23
CA ALA A 18 7.99 1.98 1.13
C ALA A 18 7.31 3.13 1.89
N ASN A 19 5.98 3.23 1.75
CA ASN A 19 5.19 4.16 2.54
C ASN A 19 5.28 3.75 4.03
N GLN A 20 5.48 4.74 4.91
CA GLN A 20 5.59 4.47 6.35
C GLN A 20 4.25 3.91 6.86
N SER A 21 4.32 2.95 7.78
CA SER A 21 3.10 2.44 8.44
C SER A 21 2.39 3.59 9.18
N PRO A 22 1.05 3.70 9.09
CA PRO A 22 0.29 4.67 9.86
C PRO A 22 0.56 4.49 11.36
N ARG A 23 0.69 5.61 12.09
CA ARG A 23 0.85 5.61 13.55
C ARG A 23 -0.52 5.68 14.24
N LEU A 24 -0.52 5.38 15.53
CA LEU A 24 -1.70 5.61 16.36
C LEU A 24 -2.08 7.09 16.29
N HIS A 25 -3.37 7.37 16.05
CA HIS A 25 -3.97 8.69 15.86
C HIS A 25 -3.73 9.38 14.50
N ASP A 26 -3.01 8.75 13.56
CA ASP A 26 -2.97 9.25 12.17
C ASP A 26 -4.33 9.04 11.49
N THR A 27 -4.72 9.97 10.62
CA THR A 27 -5.82 9.72 9.67
C THR A 27 -5.40 8.59 8.74
N LEU A 28 -6.23 7.55 8.65
CA LEU A 28 -5.95 6.42 7.77
C LEU A 28 -5.93 6.87 6.30
N PRO A 29 -5.00 6.39 5.47
CA PRO A 29 -5.06 6.59 4.03
C PRO A 29 -6.37 6.03 3.47
N ASP A 30 -6.98 6.74 2.52
CA ASP A 30 -8.11 6.19 1.78
C ASP A 30 -7.70 4.96 0.98
N PHE A 31 -8.60 4.00 0.81
CA PHE A 31 -8.38 2.79 0.04
C PHE A 31 -9.55 2.48 -0.89
N SER A 32 -9.26 1.72 -1.93
CA SER A 32 -10.27 1.17 -2.84
C SER A 32 -9.85 -0.26 -3.19
N LEU A 33 -10.45 -1.24 -2.51
CA LEU A 33 -10.09 -2.64 -2.64
C LEU A 33 -11.28 -3.44 -3.17
N THR A 34 -11.05 -4.31 -4.14
CA THR A 34 -12.07 -5.20 -4.67
C THR A 34 -12.04 -6.52 -3.91
N ASP A 35 -13.19 -6.96 -3.43
CA ASP A 35 -13.32 -8.25 -2.76
C ASP A 35 -13.35 -9.43 -3.75
N THR A 36 -13.47 -10.65 -3.22
CA THR A 36 -13.53 -11.87 -4.04
C THR A 36 -14.80 -12.00 -4.87
N GLU A 37 -15.83 -11.22 -4.57
CA GLU A 37 -17.11 -11.18 -5.29
C GLU A 37 -17.11 -10.09 -6.38
N GLY A 38 -16.04 -9.30 -6.48
CA GLY A 38 -15.91 -8.23 -7.46
C GLY A 38 -16.49 -6.89 -7.00
N LYS A 39 -16.96 -6.78 -5.75
CA LYS A 39 -17.42 -5.51 -5.18
C LYS A 39 -16.23 -4.69 -4.70
N THR A 40 -16.20 -3.42 -5.10
CA THR A 40 -15.23 -2.46 -4.58
C THR A 40 -15.71 -1.90 -3.25
N HIS A 41 -14.84 -1.94 -2.26
CA HIS A 41 -15.02 -1.33 -0.94
C HIS A 41 -14.02 -0.20 -0.75
N ARG A 42 -14.47 0.87 -0.10
CA ARG A 42 -13.68 2.06 0.23
C ARG A 42 -13.64 2.27 1.74
N LEU A 43 -12.72 3.11 2.21
CA LEU A 43 -12.65 3.46 3.63
C LEU A 43 -13.98 4.06 4.13
N SER A 44 -14.59 4.94 3.32
CA SER A 44 -15.87 5.58 3.61
C SER A 44 -17.04 4.61 3.79
N ASP A 45 -16.92 3.38 3.29
CA ASP A 45 -17.99 2.37 3.45
C ASP A 45 -18.06 1.85 4.90
N TYR A 46 -17.10 2.25 5.75
CA TYR A 46 -16.96 1.80 7.13
C TYR A 46 -16.93 2.96 8.16
N ASP A 47 -17.54 4.10 7.84
CA ASP A 47 -17.54 5.30 8.70
C ASP A 47 -18.18 5.08 10.09
N ASP A 48 -19.06 4.08 10.22
CA ASP A 48 -19.74 3.73 11.46
C ASP A 48 -19.10 2.49 12.14
N GLY A 49 -17.93 2.67 12.77
CA GLY A 49 -17.37 1.64 13.65
C GLY A 49 -15.84 1.59 13.75
N HIS A 50 -15.34 0.47 14.30
CA HIS A 50 -13.91 0.16 14.31
C HIS A 50 -13.59 -0.85 13.21
N VAL A 51 -12.68 -0.48 12.30
CA VAL A 51 -12.22 -1.35 11.21
C VAL A 51 -10.85 -1.92 11.54
N MET A 52 -10.69 -3.22 11.37
CA MET A 52 -9.41 -3.89 11.49
C MET A 52 -8.90 -4.27 10.11
N LEU A 53 -7.86 -3.58 9.64
CA LEU A 53 -7.23 -3.86 8.35
C LEU A 53 -6.03 -4.78 8.55
N PHE A 54 -6.07 -5.96 7.94
CA PHE A 54 -4.94 -6.89 7.92
C PHE A 54 -4.44 -7.08 6.50
N THR A 55 -3.12 -7.00 6.34
CA THR A 55 -2.44 -7.43 5.12
C THR A 55 -1.90 -8.84 5.36
N LEU A 56 -2.32 -9.79 4.53
CA LEU A 56 -1.72 -11.11 4.45
C LEU A 56 -0.67 -11.06 3.33
N GLY A 57 0.54 -10.60 3.67
CA GLY A 57 1.67 -10.71 2.76
C GLY A 57 2.29 -12.11 2.86
N TYR A 58 2.42 -12.81 1.74
CA TYR A 58 3.51 -13.77 1.59
C TYR A 58 4.80 -12.92 1.59
N GLY A 59 5.54 -12.98 2.70
CA GLY A 59 6.90 -12.43 2.78
C GLY A 59 7.88 -13.19 1.91
#